data_AF-A0A931FPE9-F1
#
_entry.id   AF-A0A931FPE9-F1
#
_cell.length_a   1.000
_cell.length_b   1.000
_cell.length_c   1.000
_cell.angle_alpha   90.00
_cell.angle_beta   90.00
_cell.angle_gamma   90.00
#
_symmetry.space_group_name_H-M   'P 1'
#
loop_
_entity.id
_entity.type
_entity.pdbx_description
1 polymer ?
#
loop_
_entity_poly.entity_id
_entity_poly.type
_entity_poly.pdbx_seq_one_letter_code
_entity_poly.pdbx_strand_id
1 'polypeptide(L)'
;MARQPRQLARQGAAADLPNRAAVDAYAGPAGEVISDGQRLRLQDGSTPGGLPVAMMGDVQITRVAMVDSNRVGQPKDGLVALTVTLTAPRTYTLPAANAVPAGTAIRVFDEVGAINGSNTLSVARSGTNTINGGTGSVVMSRAYNTVAFYSDGTSKWTYDPISLAPPVAPAGSLPQGHLFGLKVSRPSATSIAIAAGSCASDDSTPATLNLAAFTKNFVAWTAGTTGGLLDAAASSGWWHLFVIGKADGTTDVYGSKSLTPTLPSGYVSKRRIFSVFYDGSAIRDFVHTPSGWVLWASPTLDLSTTAGTTRALTALFVPPGFQTEAQIRVQISAPVSVVSSVSVGSPDVADVAPSFANVGYDFVNYNGGTNDQFTRVTVLTDNQSRIAYRADQANTGFKLSTLGYREMAGRF
;
A
#
# COMPACT_ATOMS: atom_id res chain seq x y z
N MET A 1 30.40 48.18 -51.18
CA MET A 1 30.64 47.34 -49.98
C MET A 1 29.78 47.88 -48.84
N ALA A 2 28.68 47.21 -48.54
CA ALA A 2 27.78 47.61 -47.45
C ALA A 2 28.45 47.28 -46.11
N ARG A 3 28.75 48.31 -45.30
CA ARG A 3 29.24 48.12 -43.93
C ARG A 3 28.08 47.57 -43.09
N GLN A 4 28.30 46.39 -42.51
CA GLN A 4 27.46 45.82 -41.45
C GLN A 4 27.22 46.88 -40.36
N PRO A 5 25.97 47.11 -39.91
CA PRO A 5 25.71 47.97 -38.77
C PRO A 5 26.28 47.30 -37.51
N ARG A 6 27.18 48.01 -36.82
CA ARG A 6 27.69 47.63 -35.49
C ARG A 6 26.51 47.66 -34.49
N GLN A 7 25.82 46.53 -34.33
CA GLN A 7 24.81 46.31 -33.29
C GLN A 7 25.45 46.09 -31.90
N LEU A 8 26.36 46.97 -31.48
CA LEU A 8 26.88 47.03 -30.10
C LEU A 8 27.10 48.47 -29.62
N ALA A 9 26.45 49.46 -30.23
CA ALA A 9 26.50 50.86 -29.77
C ALA A 9 25.44 51.17 -28.69
N ARG A 10 25.38 50.32 -27.67
CA ARG A 10 24.99 50.71 -26.30
C ARG A 10 26.16 50.38 -25.37
N GLN A 11 27.37 50.80 -25.73
CA GLN A 11 28.40 51.04 -24.71
C GLN A 11 28.00 52.34 -24.02
N GLY A 12 27.17 52.22 -22.97
CA GLY A 12 27.04 53.26 -21.96
C GLY A 12 28.40 53.52 -21.31
N ALA A 13 28.50 54.57 -20.50
CA ALA A 13 29.72 55.08 -19.87
C ALA A 13 30.60 54.06 -19.10
N ALA A 14 30.17 52.80 -18.98
CA ALA A 14 30.93 51.68 -18.41
C ALA A 14 32.27 51.36 -19.11
N ALA A 15 32.53 51.83 -20.34
CA ALA A 15 33.83 51.64 -20.99
C ALA A 15 34.99 52.42 -20.32
N ASP A 16 34.67 53.36 -19.42
CA ASP A 16 35.62 54.34 -18.87
C ASP A 16 35.76 54.26 -17.33
N LEU A 17 35.48 53.10 -16.72
CA LEU A 17 35.72 52.90 -15.28
C LEU A 17 37.13 52.29 -15.11
N PRO A 18 38.18 53.09 -14.84
CA PRO A 18 39.58 52.66 -14.99
C PRO A 18 40.05 51.70 -13.90
N ASN A 19 39.30 51.57 -12.80
CA ASN A 19 39.66 50.74 -11.67
C ASN A 19 38.43 50.36 -10.83
N ARG A 20 38.63 49.46 -9.88
CA ARG A 20 37.57 48.97 -8.98
C ARG A 20 36.91 50.07 -8.15
N ALA A 21 37.66 51.08 -7.72
CA ALA A 21 37.10 52.20 -6.97
C ALA A 21 36.12 53.01 -7.83
N ALA A 22 36.42 53.20 -9.12
CA ALA A 22 35.50 53.83 -10.06
C ALA A 22 34.24 52.98 -10.27
N VAL A 23 34.39 51.65 -10.33
CA VAL A 23 33.25 50.73 -10.40
C VAL A 23 32.38 50.81 -9.15
N ASP A 24 32.97 50.73 -7.95
CA ASP A 24 32.23 50.78 -6.67
C ASP A 24 31.56 52.15 -6.43
N ALA A 25 32.06 53.23 -7.03
CA ALA A 25 31.45 54.56 -6.97
C ALA A 25 30.40 54.82 -8.06
N TYR A 26 30.33 53.98 -9.10
CA TYR A 26 29.46 54.19 -10.25
C TYR A 26 28.01 53.77 -9.95
N ALA A 27 27.09 54.73 -9.99
CA ALA A 27 25.64 54.49 -9.96
C ALA A 27 25.08 54.66 -11.38
N GLY A 28 24.98 53.55 -12.11
CA GLY A 28 24.49 53.53 -13.49
C GLY A 28 22.97 53.43 -13.56
N PRO A 29 22.35 53.70 -14.73
CA PRO A 29 20.93 53.44 -14.96
C PRO A 29 20.54 52.00 -14.62
N ALA A 30 19.31 51.83 -14.09
CA ALA A 30 18.77 50.52 -13.78
C ALA A 30 18.79 49.59 -15.00
N GLY A 31 19.26 48.35 -14.79
CA GLY A 31 19.43 47.33 -15.82
C GLY A 31 20.78 47.35 -16.54
N GLU A 32 21.65 48.32 -16.27
CA GLU A 32 23.01 48.32 -16.82
C GLU A 32 23.86 47.23 -16.16
N VAL A 33 24.54 46.43 -16.99
CA VAL A 33 25.49 45.43 -16.52
C VAL A 33 26.90 45.96 -16.68
N ILE A 34 27.65 46.01 -15.58
CA ILE A 34 29.06 46.41 -15.56
C ILE A 34 29.93 45.27 -15.05
N SER A 35 31.21 45.27 -15.41
CA SER A 35 32.19 44.33 -14.86
C SER A 35 33.22 45.07 -14.02
N ASP A 36 33.54 44.57 -12.83
CA ASP A 36 34.62 45.11 -11.98
C ASP A 36 35.98 44.41 -12.22
N GLY A 37 36.07 43.60 -13.29
CA GLY A 37 37.23 42.75 -13.60
C GLY A 37 37.23 41.42 -12.85
N GLN A 38 36.38 41.25 -11.83
CA GLN A 38 36.17 39.98 -11.14
C GLN A 38 34.74 39.47 -11.33
N ARG A 39 33.71 40.31 -11.21
CA ARG A 39 32.28 39.96 -11.23
C ARG A 39 31.52 40.84 -12.23
N LEU A 40 30.41 40.31 -12.73
CA LEU A 40 29.37 41.13 -13.35
C LEU A 40 28.50 41.73 -12.24
N ARG A 41 28.05 42.96 -12.42
CA ARG A 41 27.15 43.66 -11.50
C ARG A 41 26.01 44.26 -12.29
N LEU A 42 24.79 44.19 -11.76
CA LEU A 42 23.59 44.77 -12.33
C LEU A 42 23.24 46.03 -11.54
N GLN A 43 23.19 47.16 -12.23
CA GLN A 43 22.78 48.44 -11.65
C GLN A 43 21.27 48.46 -11.44
N ASP A 44 20.84 48.96 -10.30
CA ASP A 44 19.42 49.17 -9.94
C ASP A 44 19.00 50.65 -10.08
N GLY A 45 19.91 51.52 -10.51
CA GLY A 45 19.66 52.96 -10.65
C GLY A 45 19.91 53.78 -9.39
N SER A 46 20.30 53.17 -8.27
CA SER A 46 20.44 53.87 -6.99
C SER A 46 21.62 53.42 -6.13
N THR A 47 22.08 52.17 -6.26
CA THR A 47 23.17 51.58 -5.47
C THR A 47 24.52 51.81 -6.17
N PRO A 48 25.44 52.63 -5.61
CA PRO A 48 26.79 52.75 -6.14
C PRO A 48 27.48 51.40 -6.21
N GLY A 49 28.07 51.09 -7.36
CA GLY A 49 28.69 49.80 -7.65
C GLY A 49 27.74 48.71 -8.11
N GLY A 50 26.43 48.92 -8.10
CA GLY A 50 25.43 47.94 -8.51
C GLY A 50 25.40 46.67 -7.64
N LEU A 51 24.42 45.81 -7.88
CA LEU A 51 24.27 44.53 -7.21
C LEU A 51 25.14 43.47 -7.92
N PRO A 52 26.02 42.74 -7.22
CA PRO A 52 26.80 41.68 -7.85
C PRO A 52 25.87 40.59 -8.40
N VAL A 53 26.05 40.24 -9.66
CA VAL A 53 25.38 39.09 -10.28
C VAL A 53 26.03 37.83 -9.72
N ALA A 54 25.21 36.88 -9.27
CA ALA A 54 25.71 35.61 -8.74
C ALA A 54 26.60 34.90 -9.76
N MET A 55 27.82 34.56 -9.38
CA MET A 55 28.69 33.73 -10.21
C MET A 55 28.26 32.27 -10.12
N MET A 56 28.63 31.45 -11.11
CA MET A 56 28.36 30.01 -11.05
C MET A 56 28.95 29.35 -9.78
N GLY A 57 30.04 29.90 -9.23
CA GLY A 57 30.62 29.47 -7.94
C GLY A 57 29.81 29.91 -6.71
N ASP A 58 29.05 31.01 -6.79
CA ASP A 58 28.11 31.43 -5.73
C ASP A 58 26.79 30.63 -5.80
N VAL A 59 26.48 30.04 -6.96
CA VAL A 59 25.32 29.15 -7.19
C VAL A 59 25.68 27.67 -6.97
N GLN A 60 26.98 27.35 -6.85
CA GLN A 60 27.42 25.96 -6.70
C GLN A 60 27.02 25.42 -5.32
N ILE A 61 26.04 24.51 -5.32
CA ILE A 61 25.66 23.76 -4.13
C ILE A 61 26.84 22.86 -3.74
N THR A 62 27.51 23.18 -2.64
CA THR A 62 28.59 22.33 -2.12
C THR A 62 27.99 21.04 -1.58
N ARG A 63 28.25 19.93 -2.27
CA ARG A 63 27.90 18.58 -1.79
C ARG A 63 28.96 18.08 -0.81
N VAL A 64 28.50 17.55 0.31
CA VAL A 64 29.31 17.03 1.40
C VAL A 64 28.84 15.64 1.76
N ALA A 65 29.78 14.69 1.79
CA ALA A 65 29.49 13.33 2.23
C ALA A 65 29.39 13.27 3.76
N MET A 66 28.31 12.68 4.24
CA MET A 66 28.16 12.21 5.62
C MET A 66 28.49 10.71 5.65
N VAL A 67 29.41 10.36 6.54
CA VAL A 67 29.87 8.99 6.80
C VAL A 67 29.20 8.46 8.07
N ASP A 68 29.54 7.23 8.49
CA ASP A 68 29.02 6.59 9.71
C ASP A 68 29.68 7.18 10.98
N SER A 69 29.56 8.51 11.15
CA SER A 69 30.01 9.26 12.31
C SER A 69 29.17 10.53 12.47
N ASN A 70 29.13 11.07 13.69
CA ASN A 70 28.55 12.39 13.91
C ASN A 70 29.35 13.45 13.15
N ARG A 71 28.66 14.50 12.66
CA ARG A 71 29.29 15.57 11.89
C ARG A 71 28.74 16.93 12.29
N VAL A 72 29.62 17.92 12.40
CA VAL A 72 29.25 19.33 12.54
C VAL A 72 29.30 19.98 11.16
N GLY A 73 28.17 20.54 10.75
CA GLY A 73 27.99 21.26 9.50
C GLY A 73 28.79 22.55 9.44
N GLN A 74 29.18 22.94 8.23
CA GLN A 74 29.88 24.18 7.95
C GLN A 74 28.95 25.16 7.23
N PRO A 75 29.18 26.48 7.35
CA PRO A 75 28.33 27.48 6.68
C PRO A 75 28.23 27.35 5.15
N LYS A 76 29.20 26.67 4.54
CA LYS A 76 29.26 26.42 3.09
C LYS A 76 28.55 25.15 2.64
N ASP A 77 28.08 24.33 3.56
CA ASP A 77 27.43 23.06 3.22
C ASP A 77 26.07 23.37 2.57
N GLY A 78 25.84 22.89 1.34
CA GLY A 78 24.56 23.08 0.63
C GLY A 78 23.75 21.79 0.52
N LEU A 79 24.44 20.68 0.27
CA LEU A 79 23.87 19.33 0.25
C LEU A 79 24.72 18.41 1.12
N VAL A 80 24.10 17.79 2.11
CA VAL A 80 24.69 16.80 3.01
C VAL A 80 24.10 15.44 2.66
N ALA A 81 24.92 14.59 2.07
CA ALA A 81 24.50 13.29 1.57
C ALA A 81 25.03 12.16 2.47
N LEU A 82 24.14 11.40 3.11
CA LEU A 82 24.51 10.16 3.76
C LEU A 82 24.79 9.12 2.67
N THR A 83 26.05 8.69 2.60
CA THR A 83 26.59 7.90 1.47
C THR A 83 27.01 6.50 1.89
N VAL A 84 26.82 6.14 3.16
CA VAL A 84 27.24 4.86 3.74
C VAL A 84 26.14 4.33 4.66
N THR A 85 26.10 2.99 4.81
CA THR A 85 25.24 2.34 5.81
C THR A 85 25.62 2.78 7.21
N LEU A 86 24.62 3.08 8.04
CA LEU A 86 24.83 3.41 9.44
C LEU A 86 24.90 2.13 10.28
N THR A 87 25.83 2.08 11.23
CA THR A 87 25.90 1.00 12.23
C THR A 87 25.27 1.38 13.57
N ALA A 88 24.98 2.67 13.77
CA ALA A 88 24.31 3.22 14.93
C ALA A 88 23.60 4.54 14.56
N PRO A 89 22.68 5.07 15.40
CA PRO A 89 22.16 6.43 15.23
C PRO A 89 23.27 7.49 15.16
N ARG A 90 23.15 8.41 14.21
CA ARG A 90 24.10 9.51 14.00
C ARG A 90 23.43 10.87 14.10
N THR A 91 24.24 11.88 14.34
CA THR A 91 23.81 13.28 14.42
C THR A 91 24.58 14.15 13.44
N TYR A 92 23.84 14.93 12.65
CA TYR A 92 24.37 16.06 11.89
C TYR A 92 23.96 17.36 12.61
N THR A 93 24.94 18.09 13.15
CA THR A 93 24.69 19.39 13.79
C THR A 93 24.76 20.48 12.73
N LEU A 94 23.68 21.22 12.50
CA LEU A 94 23.66 22.39 11.61
C LEU A 94 24.73 23.42 12.03
N PRO A 95 25.32 24.19 11.10
CA PRO A 95 26.14 25.34 11.46
C PRO A 95 25.31 26.37 12.25
N ALA A 96 26.01 27.27 12.96
CA ALA A 96 25.35 28.36 13.65
C ALA A 96 24.54 29.22 12.67
N ALA A 97 23.28 29.52 12.98
CA ALA A 97 22.38 30.20 12.05
C ALA A 97 22.90 31.59 11.62
N ASN A 98 23.54 32.33 12.53
CA ASN A 98 24.18 33.62 12.23
C ASN A 98 25.45 33.53 11.36
N ALA A 99 26.01 32.33 11.18
CA ALA A 99 27.14 32.13 10.28
C ALA A 99 26.68 31.84 8.84
N VAL A 100 25.38 31.63 8.62
CA VAL A 100 24.79 31.27 7.33
C VAL A 100 23.87 32.40 6.88
N PRO A 101 24.04 32.99 5.68
CA PRO A 101 23.15 34.05 5.20
C PRO A 101 21.67 33.65 5.25
N ALA A 102 20.81 34.60 5.61
CA ALA A 102 19.37 34.39 5.68
C ALA A 102 18.82 33.85 4.35
N GLY A 103 17.93 32.86 4.42
CA GLY A 103 17.34 32.18 3.26
C GLY A 103 18.19 31.06 2.67
N THR A 104 19.45 30.89 3.08
CA THR A 104 20.29 29.78 2.60
C THR A 104 19.74 28.45 3.08
N ALA A 105 19.63 27.49 2.17
CA ALA A 105 19.15 26.15 2.44
C ALA A 105 20.30 25.15 2.61
N ILE A 106 20.23 24.32 3.65
CA ILE A 106 21.04 23.10 3.78
C ILE A 106 20.11 21.91 3.62
N ARG A 107 20.34 21.11 2.58
CA ARG A 107 19.58 19.87 2.34
C ARG A 107 20.32 18.69 2.92
N VAL A 108 19.65 17.88 3.73
CA VAL A 108 20.17 16.61 4.27
C VAL A 108 19.43 15.47 3.58
N PHE A 109 20.15 14.54 2.95
CA PHE A 109 19.58 13.47 2.13
C PHE A 109 20.25 12.13 2.40
N ASP A 110 19.46 11.06 2.51
CA ASP A 110 19.93 9.68 2.54
C ASP A 110 20.01 9.10 1.13
N GLU A 111 21.21 9.09 0.52
CA GLU A 111 21.38 8.64 -0.86
C GLU A 111 21.31 7.10 -1.00
N VAL A 112 21.63 6.37 0.07
CA VAL A 112 21.84 4.91 0.01
C VAL A 112 20.76 4.11 0.76
N GLY A 113 19.79 4.79 1.39
CA GLY A 113 18.76 4.12 2.16
C GLY A 113 19.29 3.54 3.48
N ALA A 114 20.31 4.18 4.05
CA ALA A 114 20.99 3.69 5.25
C ALA A 114 20.14 3.80 6.53
N ILE A 115 19.13 4.66 6.52
CA ILE A 115 18.25 4.89 7.68
C ILE A 115 17.15 3.82 7.73
N ASN A 116 16.95 3.14 8.88
CA ASN A 116 16.04 1.98 8.97
C ASN A 116 15.25 1.89 10.30
N GLY A 117 14.95 3.02 10.93
CA GLY A 117 14.22 3.10 12.19
C GLY A 117 15.07 2.79 13.43
N SER A 118 15.95 1.79 13.35
CA SER A 118 16.94 1.50 14.41
C SER A 118 18.17 2.39 14.29
N ASN A 119 18.68 2.56 13.07
CA ASN A 119 19.73 3.52 12.75
C ASN A 119 19.10 4.76 12.14
N THR A 120 19.13 5.86 12.90
CA THR A 120 18.51 7.15 12.52
C THR A 120 19.57 8.22 12.28
N LEU A 121 19.18 9.25 11.53
CA LEU A 121 19.98 10.47 11.39
C LEU A 121 19.22 11.63 12.06
N SER A 122 19.75 12.12 13.18
CA SER A 122 19.22 13.29 13.87
C SER A 122 19.89 14.55 13.36
N VAL A 123 19.11 15.52 12.87
CA VAL A 123 19.60 16.85 12.55
C VAL A 123 19.43 17.75 13.76
N ALA A 124 20.53 18.13 14.37
CA ALA A 124 20.59 18.94 15.57
C ALA A 124 20.94 20.39 15.26
N ARG A 125 20.53 21.29 16.15
CA ARG A 125 20.93 22.70 16.14
C ARG A 125 22.32 22.91 16.76
N SER A 126 23.00 23.97 16.38
CA SER A 126 24.20 24.44 17.08
C SER A 126 23.86 25.39 18.24
N GLY A 127 24.56 25.25 19.36
CA GLY A 127 24.53 26.20 20.48
C GLY A 127 23.13 26.52 20.99
N THR A 128 22.78 27.82 21.00
CA THR A 128 21.48 28.36 21.45
C THR A 128 20.47 28.58 20.31
N ASN A 129 20.78 28.15 19.09
CA ASN A 129 19.84 28.29 17.97
C ASN A 129 18.54 27.50 18.20
N THR A 130 17.55 27.66 17.33
CA THR A 130 16.30 26.88 17.35
C THR A 130 16.00 26.25 16.00
N ILE A 131 15.24 25.15 15.98
CA ILE A 131 14.66 24.57 14.76
C ILE A 131 13.14 24.69 14.87
N ASN A 132 12.50 25.41 13.96
CA ASN A 132 11.07 25.76 14.04
C ASN A 132 10.66 26.37 15.41
N GLY A 133 11.57 27.09 16.07
CA GLY A 133 11.35 27.67 17.40
C GLY A 133 11.56 26.71 18.58
N GLY A 134 11.81 25.42 18.32
CA GLY A 134 12.13 24.43 19.34
C GLY A 134 13.63 24.22 19.57
N THR A 135 13.97 23.55 20.68
CA THR A 135 15.35 23.20 21.04
C THR A 135 15.73 21.73 20.72
N GLY A 136 14.77 20.93 20.26
CA GLY A 136 14.97 19.53 19.89
C GLY A 136 15.62 19.32 18.52
N SER A 137 16.01 18.08 18.22
CA SER A 137 16.50 17.65 16.91
C SER A 137 15.37 17.15 16.02
N VAL A 138 15.57 17.22 14.70
CA VAL A 138 14.71 16.58 13.71
C VAL A 138 15.25 15.19 13.42
N VAL A 139 14.47 14.14 13.68
CA VAL A 139 14.92 12.75 13.50
C VAL A 139 14.45 12.21 12.15
N MET A 140 15.39 11.88 11.28
CA MET A 140 15.16 11.12 10.06
C MET A 140 15.21 9.62 10.39
N SER A 141 14.08 8.92 10.30
CA SER A 141 13.91 7.52 10.72
C SER A 141 13.55 6.54 9.59
N ARG A 142 13.53 7.01 8.34
CA ARG A 142 13.19 6.21 7.15
C ARG A 142 14.28 6.30 6.10
N ALA A 143 14.46 5.21 5.34
CA ALA A 143 15.39 5.15 4.22
C ALA A 143 15.03 6.20 3.16
N TYR A 144 16.06 6.78 2.51
CA TYR A 144 15.92 7.76 1.42
C TYR A 144 15.21 9.06 1.79
N ASN A 145 15.17 9.39 3.09
CA ASN A 145 14.55 10.61 3.57
C ASN A 145 15.37 11.86 3.15
N THR A 146 14.68 12.98 2.93
CA THR A 146 15.27 14.27 2.57
C THR A 146 14.64 15.38 3.39
N VAL A 147 15.42 16.35 3.83
CA VAL A 147 14.88 17.52 4.53
C VAL A 147 15.73 18.75 4.20
N ALA A 148 15.07 19.88 3.99
CA ALA A 148 15.73 21.16 3.74
C ALA A 148 15.54 22.09 4.94
N PHE A 149 16.65 22.62 5.47
CA PHE A 149 16.67 23.61 6.54
C PHE A 149 17.07 24.97 6.00
N TYR A 150 16.31 26.00 6.33
CA TYR A 150 16.54 27.38 5.90
C TYR A 150 16.98 28.23 7.09
N SER A 151 18.12 28.92 6.96
CA SER A 151 18.61 29.82 8.01
C SER A 151 17.84 31.15 7.99
N ASP A 152 17.58 31.73 9.16
CA ASP A 152 17.13 33.14 9.29
C ASP A 152 18.31 34.14 9.31
N GLY A 153 19.55 33.65 9.27
CA GLY A 153 20.76 34.47 9.36
C GLY A 153 21.06 35.01 10.76
N THR A 154 20.36 34.55 11.80
CA THR A 154 20.50 35.05 13.17
C THR A 154 20.52 33.92 14.20
N SER A 155 19.41 33.22 14.40
CA SER A 155 19.31 32.24 15.50
C SER A 155 18.37 31.06 15.25
N LYS A 156 17.75 30.97 14.07
CA LYS A 156 16.70 30.01 13.77
C LYS A 156 16.95 29.31 12.44
N TRP A 157 16.68 28.01 12.45
CA TRP A 157 16.47 27.20 11.26
C TRP A 157 14.99 26.88 11.12
N THR A 158 14.44 27.00 9.92
CA THR A 158 13.10 26.52 9.59
C THR A 158 13.17 25.33 8.65
N TYR A 159 12.24 24.38 8.77
CA TYR A 159 12.06 23.32 7.80
C TYR A 159 10.56 23.03 7.64
N ASP A 160 10.18 22.59 6.44
CA ASP A 160 8.82 22.13 6.18
C ASP A 160 8.66 20.68 6.64
N PRO A 161 7.80 20.36 7.63
CA PRO A 161 7.58 18.99 8.07
C PRO A 161 6.98 18.09 6.98
N ILE A 162 6.34 18.64 5.94
CA ILE A 162 5.90 17.85 4.78
C ILE A 162 7.09 17.30 3.98
N SER A 163 8.28 17.91 4.07
CA SER A 163 9.48 17.34 3.44
C SER A 163 9.95 16.03 4.10
N LEU A 164 9.52 15.75 5.34
CA LEU A 164 9.71 14.44 6.00
C LEU A 164 8.63 13.42 5.61
N ALA A 165 7.63 13.82 4.83
CA ALA A 165 6.68 12.89 4.24
C ALA A 165 7.47 11.91 3.35
N PRO A 166 7.05 10.64 3.28
CA PRO A 166 7.77 9.64 2.49
C PRO A 166 7.97 10.17 1.07
N PRO A 167 9.12 9.90 0.41
CA PRO A 167 9.12 9.91 -1.05
C PRO A 167 7.90 9.12 -1.46
N VAL A 168 7.03 9.70 -2.31
CA VAL A 168 5.86 9.04 -2.87
C VAL A 168 6.28 7.60 -3.14
N ALA A 169 5.63 6.65 -2.44
CA ALA A 169 6.06 5.26 -2.47
C ALA A 169 6.38 4.92 -3.93
N PRO A 170 7.60 4.41 -4.22
CA PRO A 170 8.13 4.35 -5.58
C PRO A 170 7.02 3.85 -6.48
N ALA A 171 6.67 4.63 -7.52
CA ALA A 171 5.53 4.37 -8.39
C ALA A 171 5.53 2.89 -8.79
N GLY A 172 4.73 2.06 -8.09
CA GLY A 172 4.95 0.61 -8.07
C GLY A 172 4.60 -0.14 -6.78
N SER A 173 4.47 0.52 -5.61
CA SER A 173 3.91 -0.16 -4.43
C SER A 173 2.38 -0.25 -4.58
N LEU A 174 1.87 -1.46 -4.80
CA LEU A 174 0.43 -1.69 -4.90
C LEU A 174 -0.25 -1.36 -3.56
N PRO A 175 -1.47 -0.78 -3.55
CA PRO A 175 -2.18 -0.52 -2.32
C PRO A 175 -2.44 -1.84 -1.57
N GLN A 176 -2.47 -1.77 -0.24
CA GLN A 176 -2.78 -2.92 0.59
C GLN A 176 -4.13 -3.53 0.17
N GLY A 177 -4.17 -4.85 0.01
CA GLY A 177 -5.35 -5.57 -0.45
C GLY A 177 -5.50 -5.68 -1.97
N HIS A 178 -4.60 -5.07 -2.77
CA HIS A 178 -4.63 -5.21 -4.23
C HIS A 178 -4.62 -6.68 -4.66
N LEU A 179 -5.57 -7.03 -5.52
CA LEU A 179 -5.73 -8.35 -6.12
C LEU A 179 -6.31 -8.17 -7.53
N PHE A 180 -5.53 -8.49 -8.55
CA PHE A 180 -5.95 -8.34 -9.95
C PHE A 180 -5.53 -9.56 -10.78
N GLY A 181 -6.44 -10.07 -11.61
CA GLY A 181 -6.22 -11.31 -12.36
C GLY A 181 -6.31 -12.52 -11.45
N LEU A 182 -5.31 -13.42 -11.51
CA LEU A 182 -5.15 -14.58 -10.62
C LEU A 182 -6.39 -15.50 -10.56
N LYS A 183 -7.15 -15.54 -11.66
CA LYS A 183 -8.34 -16.39 -11.77
C LYS A 183 -7.94 -17.86 -11.64
N VAL A 184 -8.60 -18.54 -10.72
CA VAL A 184 -8.39 -19.98 -10.45
C VAL A 184 -9.36 -20.85 -11.25
N SER A 185 -8.89 -21.98 -11.76
CA SER A 185 -9.69 -23.00 -12.45
C SER A 185 -9.17 -24.41 -12.13
N ARG A 186 -9.99 -25.44 -12.38
CA ARG A 186 -9.66 -26.86 -12.20
C ARG A 186 -9.48 -27.54 -13.56
N PRO A 187 -8.24 -27.64 -14.09
CA PRO A 187 -7.99 -28.34 -15.36
C PRO A 187 -8.09 -29.88 -15.27
N SER A 188 -7.96 -30.47 -14.07
CA SER A 188 -8.12 -31.93 -13.88
C SER A 188 -8.55 -32.25 -12.45
N ALA A 189 -8.71 -33.54 -12.10
CA ALA A 189 -9.12 -33.92 -10.76
C ALA A 189 -8.14 -33.51 -9.65
N THR A 190 -6.86 -33.41 -9.95
CA THR A 190 -5.81 -33.18 -8.94
C THR A 190 -4.95 -31.97 -9.29
N SER A 191 -5.38 -31.09 -10.19
CA SER A 191 -4.61 -29.92 -10.58
C SER A 191 -5.44 -28.64 -10.57
N ILE A 192 -4.79 -27.54 -10.20
CA ILE A 192 -5.33 -26.18 -10.25
C ILE A 192 -4.51 -25.36 -11.24
N ALA A 193 -5.18 -24.56 -12.07
CA ALA A 193 -4.56 -23.52 -12.87
C ALA A 193 -4.93 -22.14 -12.33
N ILE A 194 -3.94 -21.25 -12.27
CA ILE A 194 -4.06 -19.85 -11.85
C ILE A 194 -3.59 -18.99 -13.01
N ALA A 195 -4.46 -18.10 -13.50
CA ALA A 195 -4.11 -17.16 -14.54
C ALA A 195 -3.07 -16.14 -14.07
N ALA A 196 -2.35 -15.52 -14.99
CA ALA A 196 -1.43 -14.44 -14.65
C ALA A 196 -2.14 -13.28 -13.94
N GLY A 197 -1.39 -12.55 -13.10
CA GLY A 197 -1.93 -11.41 -12.37
C GLY A 197 -0.95 -10.82 -11.38
N SER A 198 -1.43 -9.87 -10.58
CA SER A 198 -0.64 -9.22 -9.54
C SER A 198 -1.44 -9.05 -8.25
N CYS A 199 -0.73 -9.09 -7.13
CA CYS A 199 -1.32 -8.85 -5.83
C CYS A 199 -0.32 -8.14 -4.90
N ALA A 200 -0.84 -7.44 -3.90
CA ALA A 200 -0.04 -6.95 -2.78
C ALA A 200 0.07 -8.06 -1.72
N SER A 201 1.25 -8.25 -1.13
CA SER A 201 1.42 -9.20 -0.02
C SER A 201 0.65 -8.76 1.23
N ASP A 202 0.39 -9.71 2.13
CA ASP A 202 -0.31 -9.48 3.40
C ASP A 202 0.60 -8.89 4.51
N ASP A 203 1.83 -8.50 4.16
CA ASP A 203 2.83 -7.96 5.09
C ASP A 203 2.42 -6.59 5.63
N SER A 204 3.07 -6.11 6.70
CA SER A 204 2.86 -4.73 7.20
C SER A 204 3.32 -3.68 6.19
N THR A 205 4.26 -4.04 5.33
CA THR A 205 4.74 -3.25 4.20
C THR A 205 4.54 -4.10 2.94
N PRO A 206 3.41 -3.93 2.22
CA PRO A 206 3.05 -4.82 1.14
C PRO A 206 4.09 -4.83 0.01
N ALA A 207 4.55 -6.02 -0.35
CA ALA A 207 5.36 -6.26 -1.53
C ALA A 207 4.47 -6.54 -2.74
N THR A 208 4.88 -6.10 -3.92
CA THR A 208 4.20 -6.44 -5.17
C THR A 208 4.58 -7.85 -5.62
N LEU A 209 3.60 -8.73 -5.73
CA LEU A 209 3.75 -10.11 -6.20
C LEU A 209 3.13 -10.22 -7.60
N ASN A 210 3.97 -10.35 -8.62
CA ASN A 210 3.55 -10.58 -10.01
C ASN A 210 3.67 -12.06 -10.34
N LEU A 211 2.57 -12.74 -10.64
CA LEU A 211 2.54 -14.16 -10.97
C LEU A 211 2.27 -14.36 -12.46
N ALA A 212 3.07 -15.20 -13.12
CA ALA A 212 2.75 -15.72 -14.45
C ALA A 212 1.56 -16.70 -14.38
N ALA A 213 1.10 -17.24 -15.51
CA ALA A 213 0.13 -18.32 -15.45
C ALA A 213 0.79 -19.60 -14.91
N PHE A 214 0.18 -20.24 -13.90
CA PHE A 214 0.68 -21.48 -13.28
C PHE A 214 -0.36 -22.59 -13.38
N THR A 215 0.12 -23.82 -13.48
CA THR A 215 -0.67 -25.03 -13.19
C THR A 215 0.10 -25.86 -12.17
N LYS A 216 -0.54 -26.26 -11.09
CA LYS A 216 0.05 -27.01 -9.98
C LYS A 216 -0.78 -28.25 -9.66
N ASN A 217 -0.12 -29.28 -9.16
CA ASN A 217 -0.75 -30.55 -8.76
C ASN A 217 -0.94 -30.61 -7.22
N PHE A 218 -1.99 -31.29 -6.78
CA PHE A 218 -2.33 -31.54 -5.37
C PHE A 218 -1.41 -32.61 -4.76
N VAL A 219 -0.11 -32.32 -4.75
CA VAL A 219 0.96 -33.11 -4.13
C VAL A 219 1.91 -32.18 -3.37
N ALA A 220 2.85 -32.75 -2.61
CA ALA A 220 3.81 -31.98 -1.81
C ALA A 220 4.56 -30.94 -2.64
N TRP A 221 4.69 -29.74 -2.10
CA TRP A 221 5.11 -28.56 -2.84
C TRP A 221 6.50 -28.70 -3.47
N THR A 222 6.59 -28.26 -4.73
CA THR A 222 7.85 -28.03 -5.43
C THR A 222 7.74 -26.76 -6.25
N ALA A 223 8.85 -26.01 -6.35
CA ALA A 223 8.87 -24.73 -7.06
C ALA A 223 8.62 -24.89 -8.57
N GLY A 224 8.06 -23.87 -9.20
CA GLY A 224 7.85 -23.78 -10.65
C GLY A 224 6.52 -24.38 -11.14
N THR A 225 6.24 -24.20 -12.44
CA THR A 225 5.05 -24.74 -13.10
C THR A 225 5.06 -26.27 -13.06
N THR A 226 3.88 -26.90 -13.03
CA THR A 226 3.63 -28.35 -12.91
C THR A 226 4.14 -29.02 -11.63
N GLY A 227 4.78 -28.26 -10.74
CA GLY A 227 5.17 -28.71 -9.41
C GLY A 227 3.99 -29.02 -8.49
N GLY A 228 4.30 -29.54 -7.31
CA GLY A 228 3.33 -29.72 -6.25
C GLY A 228 2.91 -28.40 -5.62
N LEU A 229 1.74 -28.42 -5.01
CA LEU A 229 1.10 -27.25 -4.41
C LEU A 229 1.23 -27.23 -2.88
N LEU A 230 1.24 -28.40 -2.24
CA LEU A 230 0.81 -28.54 -0.85
C LEU A 230 1.95 -28.46 0.18
N ASP A 231 1.71 -27.80 1.30
CA ASP A 231 2.62 -27.74 2.45
C ASP A 231 2.73 -29.06 3.24
N ALA A 232 1.87 -30.04 2.92
CA ALA A 232 1.82 -31.36 3.52
C ALA A 232 1.30 -32.38 2.51
N ALA A 233 1.23 -33.66 2.92
CA ALA A 233 0.59 -34.69 2.12
C ALA A 233 -0.88 -34.35 1.84
N ALA A 234 -1.35 -34.68 0.63
CA ALA A 234 -2.73 -34.46 0.22
C ALA A 234 -3.69 -35.17 1.18
N SER A 235 -4.66 -34.43 1.70
CA SER A 235 -5.67 -34.95 2.62
C SER A 235 -6.98 -34.20 2.42
N SER A 236 -8.08 -34.86 2.79
CA SER A 236 -9.41 -34.28 2.67
C SER A 236 -9.53 -32.99 3.49
N GLY A 237 -10.19 -31.98 2.93
CA GLY A 237 -10.48 -30.71 3.60
C GLY A 237 -10.27 -29.49 2.73
N TRP A 238 -10.39 -28.33 3.37
CA TRP A 238 -10.15 -27.03 2.77
C TRP A 238 -8.65 -26.74 2.68
N TRP A 239 -8.24 -26.29 1.49
CA TRP A 239 -6.89 -25.84 1.18
C TRP A 239 -6.96 -24.41 0.67
N HIS A 240 -6.20 -23.52 1.30
CA HIS A 240 -6.08 -22.12 0.92
C HIS A 240 -4.88 -21.96 0.00
N LEU A 241 -5.09 -21.26 -1.11
CA LEU A 241 -4.08 -20.99 -2.13
C LEU A 241 -3.47 -19.62 -1.89
N PHE A 242 -2.15 -19.55 -1.96
CA PHE A 242 -1.36 -18.35 -1.77
C PHE A 242 -0.47 -18.12 -2.98
N VAL A 243 -0.33 -16.86 -3.39
CA VAL A 243 0.84 -16.42 -4.14
C VAL A 243 1.94 -16.14 -3.13
N ILE A 244 3.13 -16.69 -3.35
CA ILE A 244 4.31 -16.51 -2.49
C ILE A 244 5.42 -15.82 -3.28
N GLY A 245 6.23 -15.01 -2.61
CA GLY A 245 7.30 -14.23 -3.24
C GLY A 245 8.63 -14.28 -2.47
N LYS A 246 9.72 -14.27 -3.22
CA LYS A 246 11.08 -14.06 -2.72
C LYS A 246 11.47 -12.58 -2.80
N ALA A 247 12.52 -12.20 -2.08
CA ALA A 247 13.08 -10.84 -2.13
C ALA A 247 13.64 -10.46 -3.53
N ASP A 248 14.00 -11.45 -4.36
CA ASP A 248 14.48 -11.25 -5.74
C ASP A 248 13.34 -11.02 -6.76
N GLY A 249 12.07 -11.00 -6.31
CA GLY A 249 10.89 -10.83 -7.15
C GLY A 249 10.33 -12.13 -7.75
N THR A 250 10.99 -13.28 -7.55
CA THR A 250 10.46 -14.59 -7.96
C THR A 250 9.17 -14.90 -7.22
N THR A 251 8.14 -15.29 -7.94
CA THR A 251 6.84 -15.69 -7.39
C THR A 251 6.50 -17.15 -7.70
N ASP A 252 5.66 -17.75 -6.85
CA ASP A 252 5.12 -19.09 -7.03
C ASP A 252 3.75 -19.22 -6.34
N VAL A 253 3.16 -20.39 -6.40
CA VAL A 253 1.89 -20.75 -5.75
C VAL A 253 2.14 -21.79 -4.67
N TYR A 254 1.46 -21.62 -3.54
CA TYR A 254 1.50 -22.50 -2.38
C TYR A 254 0.09 -22.80 -1.88
N GLY A 255 -0.15 -24.03 -1.43
CA GLY A 255 -1.41 -24.49 -0.86
C GLY A 255 -1.20 -24.97 0.57
N SER A 256 -2.05 -24.52 1.49
CA SER A 256 -2.00 -24.93 2.89
C SER A 256 -3.39 -25.04 3.48
N LYS A 257 -3.58 -25.95 4.45
CA LYS A 257 -4.80 -25.98 5.28
C LYS A 257 -4.81 -24.87 6.34
N SER A 258 -3.67 -24.20 6.57
CA SER A 258 -3.54 -23.06 7.48
C SER A 258 -3.78 -21.74 6.73
N LEU A 259 -4.41 -20.78 7.41
CA LEU A 259 -4.48 -19.39 6.94
C LEU A 259 -3.17 -18.63 7.15
N THR A 260 -2.28 -19.15 8.01
CA THR A 260 -0.97 -18.58 8.34
C THR A 260 0.14 -19.59 8.05
N PRO A 261 0.31 -20.05 6.79
CA PRO A 261 1.28 -21.09 6.48
C PRO A 261 2.71 -20.67 6.78
N THR A 262 3.54 -21.64 7.18
CA THR A 262 5.00 -21.52 7.10
C THR A 262 5.41 -21.64 5.65
N LEU A 263 6.19 -20.68 5.16
CA LEU A 263 6.58 -20.60 3.76
C LEU A 263 7.79 -21.51 3.46
N PRO A 264 7.91 -22.03 2.22
CA PRO A 264 9.13 -22.71 1.78
C PRO A 264 10.36 -21.81 1.88
N SER A 265 11.53 -22.42 2.03
CA SER A 265 12.80 -21.68 2.17
C SER A 265 13.01 -20.64 1.06
N GLY A 266 13.36 -19.42 1.47
CA GLY A 266 13.62 -18.28 0.58
C GLY A 266 12.39 -17.44 0.21
N TYR A 267 11.18 -17.94 0.44
CA TYR A 267 9.96 -17.16 0.25
C TYR A 267 9.59 -16.42 1.53
N VAL A 268 9.38 -15.11 1.43
CA VAL A 268 9.24 -14.20 2.58
C VAL A 268 7.90 -13.46 2.59
N SER A 269 7.26 -13.34 1.43
CA SER A 269 5.98 -12.66 1.28
C SER A 269 4.92 -13.62 0.78
N LYS A 270 3.66 -13.39 1.16
CA LYS A 270 2.51 -14.18 0.69
C LYS A 270 1.24 -13.35 0.56
N ARG A 271 0.32 -13.83 -0.26
CA ARG A 271 -1.05 -13.33 -0.37
C ARG A 271 -2.00 -14.48 -0.59
N ARG A 272 -3.02 -14.64 0.26
CA ARG A 272 -4.10 -15.60 0.02
C ARG A 272 -4.96 -15.12 -1.16
N ILE A 273 -5.25 -16.01 -2.10
CA ILE A 273 -6.00 -15.67 -3.32
C ILE A 273 -7.26 -16.51 -3.54
N PHE A 274 -7.35 -17.67 -2.90
CA PHE A 274 -8.46 -18.60 -3.12
C PHE A 274 -8.49 -19.68 -2.05
N SER A 275 -9.56 -20.45 -2.01
CA SER A 275 -9.66 -21.70 -1.25
C SER A 275 -10.30 -22.76 -2.13
N VAL A 276 -9.96 -24.03 -1.94
CA VAL A 276 -10.60 -25.16 -2.63
C VAL A 276 -10.85 -26.29 -1.63
N PHE A 277 -11.86 -27.11 -1.90
CA PHE A 277 -12.04 -28.34 -1.17
C PHE A 277 -11.43 -29.51 -1.95
N TYR A 278 -10.59 -30.29 -1.29
CA TYR A 278 -10.08 -31.58 -1.80
C TYR A 278 -10.73 -32.69 -0.98
N ASP A 279 -11.32 -33.69 -1.63
CA ASP A 279 -12.02 -34.78 -0.91
C ASP A 279 -11.09 -35.91 -0.46
N GLY A 280 -9.81 -35.86 -0.84
CA GLY A 280 -8.83 -36.92 -0.64
C GLY A 280 -8.45 -37.65 -1.94
N SER A 281 -9.23 -37.47 -2.99
CA SER A 281 -9.00 -38.03 -4.33
C SER A 281 -9.04 -36.94 -5.41
N ALA A 282 -9.99 -36.01 -5.31
CA ALA A 282 -10.24 -34.97 -6.28
C ALA A 282 -10.51 -33.62 -5.61
N ILE A 283 -10.14 -32.55 -6.30
CA ILE A 283 -10.64 -31.21 -6.01
C ILE A 283 -12.15 -31.23 -6.32
N ARG A 284 -12.98 -30.55 -5.54
CA ARG A 284 -14.40 -30.43 -5.87
C ARG A 284 -14.61 -29.56 -7.11
N ASP A 285 -15.54 -29.92 -8.00
CA ASP A 285 -15.81 -29.13 -9.21
C ASP A 285 -16.42 -27.76 -8.91
N PHE A 286 -15.84 -26.72 -9.51
CA PHE A 286 -16.30 -25.35 -9.38
C PHE A 286 -16.12 -24.54 -10.66
N VAL A 287 -16.86 -23.44 -10.75
CA VAL A 287 -16.72 -22.39 -11.77
C VAL A 287 -16.38 -21.09 -11.06
N HIS A 288 -15.24 -20.49 -11.42
CA HIS A 288 -14.85 -19.17 -10.94
C HIS A 288 -15.34 -18.09 -11.93
N THR A 289 -16.22 -17.20 -11.48
CA THR A 289 -16.79 -16.13 -12.30
C THR A 289 -15.91 -14.88 -12.30
N PRO A 290 -16.05 -13.98 -13.29
CA PRO A 290 -15.38 -12.68 -13.28
C PRO A 290 -15.77 -11.78 -12.10
N SER A 291 -16.93 -12.01 -11.48
CA SER A 291 -17.42 -11.26 -10.31
C SER A 291 -16.91 -11.81 -8.97
N GLY A 292 -15.97 -12.76 -9.00
CA GLY A 292 -15.32 -13.35 -7.82
C GLY A 292 -16.11 -14.46 -7.14
N TRP A 293 -17.19 -14.94 -7.76
CA TRP A 293 -17.96 -16.08 -7.21
C TRP A 293 -17.31 -17.40 -7.59
N VAL A 294 -17.30 -18.31 -6.64
CA VAL A 294 -16.96 -19.73 -6.78
C VAL A 294 -18.25 -20.52 -6.70
N LEU A 295 -18.76 -20.96 -7.85
CA LEU A 295 -20.01 -21.72 -7.93
C LEU A 295 -19.70 -23.20 -8.02
N TRP A 296 -20.33 -24.02 -7.18
CA TRP A 296 -20.19 -25.47 -7.25
C TRP A 296 -20.87 -26.01 -8.52
N ALA A 297 -20.18 -26.89 -9.25
CA ALA A 297 -20.81 -27.55 -10.40
C ALA A 297 -21.96 -28.47 -9.96
N SER A 298 -21.83 -29.08 -8.78
CA SER A 298 -22.90 -29.80 -8.09
C SER A 298 -23.07 -29.22 -6.68
N PRO A 299 -24.15 -28.45 -6.43
CA PRO A 299 -24.49 -27.96 -5.09
C PRO A 299 -24.63 -29.10 -4.06
N THR A 300 -24.29 -28.83 -2.79
CA THR A 300 -24.53 -29.76 -1.67
C THR A 300 -25.79 -29.36 -0.92
N LEU A 301 -26.62 -30.34 -0.56
CA LEU A 301 -27.64 -30.16 0.47
C LEU A 301 -26.95 -30.15 1.84
N ASP A 302 -26.89 -28.97 2.48
CA ASP A 302 -26.21 -28.80 3.77
C ASP A 302 -27.15 -29.10 4.94
N LEU A 303 -28.44 -28.79 4.78
CA LEU A 303 -29.44 -28.96 5.82
C LEU A 303 -30.77 -29.40 5.23
N SER A 304 -31.42 -30.37 5.89
CA SER A 304 -32.82 -30.76 5.66
C SER A 304 -33.45 -31.04 7.01
N THR A 305 -34.21 -30.08 7.53
CA THR A 305 -34.76 -30.13 8.88
C THR A 305 -36.10 -29.41 8.96
N THR A 306 -36.65 -29.33 10.15
CA THR A 306 -37.77 -28.47 10.50
C THR A 306 -37.24 -27.27 11.26
N ALA A 307 -37.41 -26.07 10.70
CA ALA A 307 -37.10 -24.83 11.39
C ALA A 307 -38.16 -24.54 12.47
N GLY A 308 -37.69 -24.05 13.63
CA GLY A 308 -38.54 -23.63 14.74
C GLY A 308 -38.45 -22.12 14.98
N THR A 309 -39.16 -21.67 16.01
CA THR A 309 -39.23 -20.27 16.41
C THR A 309 -38.04 -19.79 17.24
N THR A 310 -37.03 -20.62 17.43
CA THR A 310 -35.76 -20.28 18.10
C THR A 310 -34.66 -20.23 17.06
N ARG A 311 -33.76 -19.24 17.15
CA ARG A 311 -32.61 -19.13 16.26
C ARG A 311 -31.72 -20.37 16.38
N ALA A 312 -31.39 -20.94 15.23
CA ALA A 312 -30.47 -22.06 15.10
C ALA A 312 -29.31 -21.68 14.19
N LEU A 313 -28.19 -22.40 14.33
CA LEU A 313 -27.02 -22.26 13.47
C LEU A 313 -26.84 -23.53 12.64
N THR A 314 -26.42 -23.38 11.39
CA THR A 314 -26.02 -24.50 10.54
C THR A 314 -24.72 -24.17 9.82
N ALA A 315 -23.85 -25.16 9.68
CA ALA A 315 -22.66 -25.04 8.84
C ALA A 315 -23.05 -25.13 7.36
N LEU A 316 -22.32 -24.39 6.53
CA LEU A 316 -22.40 -24.40 5.07
C LEU A 316 -21.13 -25.03 4.49
N PHE A 317 -21.24 -25.58 3.29
CA PHE A 317 -20.08 -26.06 2.54
C PHE A 317 -19.31 -24.90 1.87
N VAL A 318 -18.67 -24.08 2.69
CA VAL A 318 -17.80 -22.96 2.29
C VAL A 318 -16.51 -22.98 3.13
N PRO A 319 -15.43 -22.27 2.73
CA PRO A 319 -14.19 -22.26 3.49
C PRO A 319 -14.38 -21.75 4.94
N PRO A 320 -13.76 -22.39 5.94
CA PRO A 320 -13.75 -21.91 7.32
C PRO A 320 -12.55 -20.99 7.60
N GLY A 321 -12.56 -20.40 8.81
CA GLY A 321 -11.50 -19.59 9.38
C GLY A 321 -11.61 -18.09 9.10
N PHE A 322 -12.54 -17.67 8.25
CA PHE A 322 -12.87 -16.28 7.96
C PHE A 322 -14.32 -16.17 7.49
N GLN A 323 -14.90 -14.97 7.52
CA GLN A 323 -16.23 -14.74 7.00
C GLN A 323 -16.24 -14.86 5.48
N THR A 324 -17.19 -15.63 4.95
CA THR A 324 -17.40 -15.78 3.52
C THR A 324 -18.79 -15.32 3.15
N GLU A 325 -18.97 -14.79 1.95
CA GLU A 325 -20.29 -14.52 1.42
C GLU A 325 -20.77 -15.76 0.68
N ALA A 326 -21.71 -16.49 1.28
CA ALA A 326 -22.26 -17.71 0.72
C ALA A 326 -23.49 -17.40 -0.13
N GLN A 327 -23.57 -18.02 -1.31
CA GLN A 327 -24.78 -18.05 -2.11
C GLN A 327 -25.46 -19.39 -1.89
N ILE A 328 -26.69 -19.35 -1.38
CA ILE A 328 -27.46 -20.52 -0.98
C ILE A 328 -28.79 -20.57 -1.74
N ARG A 329 -29.33 -21.77 -1.90
CA ARG A 329 -30.74 -21.99 -2.24
C ARG A 329 -31.46 -22.46 -0.99
N VAL A 330 -32.54 -21.77 -0.66
CA VAL A 330 -33.42 -22.11 0.45
C VAL A 330 -34.71 -22.66 -0.12
N GLN A 331 -35.17 -23.76 0.45
CA GLN A 331 -36.51 -24.28 0.27
C GLN A 331 -37.26 -24.20 1.60
N ILE A 332 -38.47 -23.65 1.56
CA ILE A 332 -39.41 -23.73 2.68
C ILE A 332 -40.68 -24.45 2.26
N SER A 333 -41.25 -25.17 3.22
CA SER A 333 -42.51 -25.89 3.11
C SER A 333 -43.27 -25.77 4.43
N ALA A 334 -44.58 -25.60 4.37
CA ALA A 334 -45.44 -25.52 5.54
C ALA A 334 -46.74 -26.31 5.28
N PRO A 335 -47.47 -26.73 6.32
CA PRO A 335 -48.79 -27.33 6.15
C PRO A 335 -49.74 -26.41 5.37
N VAL A 336 -50.68 -27.01 4.63
CA VAL A 336 -51.77 -26.27 3.99
C VAL A 336 -52.50 -25.38 5.00
N SER A 337 -52.78 -24.14 4.60
CA SER A 337 -53.43 -23.10 5.42
C SER A 337 -52.55 -22.40 6.46
N VAL A 338 -51.23 -22.63 6.48
CA VAL A 338 -50.28 -21.86 7.31
C VAL A 338 -49.40 -20.97 6.43
N VAL A 339 -49.33 -19.69 6.79
CA VAL A 339 -48.33 -18.77 6.26
C VAL A 339 -47.10 -18.87 7.17
N SER A 340 -45.92 -19.10 6.58
CA SER A 340 -44.68 -19.14 7.35
C SER A 340 -43.55 -18.42 6.63
N SER A 341 -42.69 -17.80 7.42
CA SER A 341 -41.50 -17.09 6.99
C SER A 341 -40.28 -17.66 7.69
N VAL A 342 -39.19 -17.82 6.95
CA VAL A 342 -37.88 -18.16 7.52
C VAL A 342 -36.91 -17.03 7.24
N SER A 343 -36.29 -16.48 8.29
CA SER A 343 -35.13 -15.59 8.16
C SER A 343 -33.86 -16.42 8.04
N VAL A 344 -32.96 -15.98 7.17
CA VAL A 344 -31.61 -16.52 7.04
C VAL A 344 -30.63 -15.36 7.10
N GLY A 345 -29.62 -15.44 7.96
CA GLY A 345 -28.72 -14.31 8.18
C GLY A 345 -27.38 -14.70 8.79
N SER A 346 -26.48 -13.72 8.89
CA SER A 346 -25.19 -13.93 9.55
C SER A 346 -25.39 -14.21 11.05
N PRO A 347 -24.59 -15.11 11.66
CA PRO A 347 -24.56 -15.31 13.10
C PRO A 347 -24.23 -14.03 13.89
N ASP A 348 -23.49 -13.10 13.27
CA ASP A 348 -23.00 -11.87 13.90
C ASP A 348 -24.04 -10.73 13.95
N VAL A 349 -25.16 -10.89 13.26
CA VAL A 349 -26.29 -9.97 13.35
C VAL A 349 -27.21 -10.39 14.50
N ALA A 350 -27.84 -9.40 15.15
CA ALA A 350 -28.83 -9.65 16.19
C ALA A 350 -29.97 -10.56 15.70
N ASP A 351 -30.46 -11.44 16.58
CA ASP A 351 -31.61 -12.28 16.26
C ASP A 351 -32.88 -11.44 16.13
N VAL A 352 -33.56 -11.55 14.99
CA VAL A 352 -34.85 -10.92 14.76
C VAL A 352 -35.82 -11.97 14.24
N ALA A 353 -36.96 -12.10 14.91
CA ALA A 353 -38.02 -12.99 14.46
C ALA A 353 -38.52 -12.54 13.07
N PRO A 354 -38.61 -13.45 12.08
CA PRO A 354 -39.15 -13.10 10.78
C PRO A 354 -40.62 -12.68 10.91
N SER A 355 -41.02 -11.65 10.16
CA SER A 355 -42.41 -11.23 10.04
C SER A 355 -42.64 -10.53 8.70
N PHE A 356 -43.88 -10.56 8.21
CA PHE A 356 -44.26 -9.84 6.99
C PHE A 356 -44.09 -8.32 7.08
N ALA A 357 -44.05 -7.77 8.29
CA ALA A 357 -43.84 -6.35 8.53
C ALA A 357 -42.34 -5.95 8.51
N ASN A 358 -41.42 -6.91 8.62
CA ASN A 358 -39.98 -6.66 8.71
C ASN A 358 -39.30 -6.74 7.35
N VAL A 359 -39.44 -5.71 6.51
CA VAL A 359 -38.85 -5.64 5.15
C VAL A 359 -37.31 -5.49 5.15
N GLY A 360 -36.66 -5.37 6.31
CA GLY A 360 -35.24 -5.05 6.44
C GLY A 360 -34.25 -6.23 6.41
N TYR A 361 -34.71 -7.48 6.25
CA TYR A 361 -33.87 -8.68 6.35
C TYR A 361 -34.10 -9.64 5.17
N ASP A 362 -33.15 -10.54 4.91
CA ASP A 362 -33.31 -11.64 3.94
C ASP A 362 -34.24 -12.72 4.53
N PHE A 363 -35.52 -12.67 4.17
CA PHE A 363 -36.50 -13.70 4.52
C PHE A 363 -37.11 -14.36 3.28
N VAL A 364 -37.50 -15.62 3.46
CA VAL A 364 -38.25 -16.39 2.47
C VAL A 364 -39.67 -16.54 3.00
N ASN A 365 -40.66 -16.11 2.22
CA ASN A 365 -42.07 -16.17 2.61
C ASN A 365 -42.80 -17.30 1.90
N TYR A 366 -43.61 -18.02 2.67
CA TYR A 366 -44.55 -19.01 2.22
C TYR A 366 -45.97 -18.50 2.41
N ASN A 367 -46.66 -18.16 1.31
CA ASN A 367 -48.11 -17.90 1.34
C ASN A 367 -48.84 -19.21 1.05
N GLY A 368 -49.61 -19.71 2.03
CA GLY A 368 -50.21 -21.05 2.08
C GLY A 368 -50.69 -21.66 0.75
N GLY A 369 -50.38 -22.94 0.54
CA GLY A 369 -50.74 -23.77 -0.62
C GLY A 369 -50.13 -25.18 -0.49
N THR A 370 -50.12 -26.00 -1.54
CA THR A 370 -49.41 -27.30 -1.59
C THR A 370 -48.01 -27.20 -2.22
N ASN A 371 -47.46 -26.00 -2.34
CA ASN A 371 -46.24 -25.78 -3.12
C ASN A 371 -45.01 -25.73 -2.23
N ASP A 372 -43.83 -26.05 -2.76
CA ASP A 372 -42.55 -25.71 -2.16
C ASP A 372 -42.12 -24.33 -2.67
N GLN A 373 -41.61 -23.46 -1.80
CA GLN A 373 -41.04 -22.18 -2.23
C GLN A 373 -39.52 -22.26 -2.25
N PHE A 374 -38.93 -21.82 -3.36
CA PHE A 374 -37.48 -21.79 -3.54
C PHE A 374 -37.01 -20.37 -3.77
N THR A 375 -35.96 -19.96 -3.08
CA THR A 375 -35.29 -18.70 -3.37
C THR A 375 -33.79 -18.83 -3.22
N ARG A 376 -33.07 -17.89 -3.84
CA ARG A 376 -31.63 -17.76 -3.69
C ARG A 376 -31.36 -16.62 -2.72
N VAL A 377 -30.54 -16.88 -1.71
CA VAL A 377 -30.13 -15.90 -0.71
C VAL A 377 -28.61 -15.78 -0.74
N THR A 378 -28.11 -14.59 -0.46
CA THR A 378 -26.69 -14.33 -0.27
C THR A 378 -26.49 -13.91 1.18
N VAL A 379 -25.62 -14.58 1.93
CA VAL A 379 -25.48 -14.37 3.37
C VAL A 379 -24.03 -14.48 3.80
N LEU A 380 -23.60 -13.66 4.76
CA LEU A 380 -22.27 -13.78 5.36
C LEU A 380 -22.25 -14.91 6.40
N THR A 381 -21.24 -15.77 6.32
CA THR A 381 -20.96 -16.77 7.36
C THR A 381 -20.16 -16.16 8.52
N ASP A 382 -20.16 -16.83 9.67
CA ASP A 382 -19.11 -16.63 10.66
C ASP A 382 -17.80 -17.33 10.25
N ASN A 383 -16.78 -17.25 11.11
CA ASN A 383 -15.47 -17.88 10.90
C ASN A 383 -15.50 -19.42 11.01
N GLN A 384 -16.64 -20.03 11.35
CA GLN A 384 -16.85 -21.48 11.37
C GLN A 384 -17.71 -21.95 10.18
N SER A 385 -17.88 -21.10 9.17
CA SER A 385 -18.71 -21.38 7.99
C SER A 385 -20.19 -21.56 8.32
N ARG A 386 -20.68 -20.95 9.40
CA ARG A 386 -22.08 -21.09 9.84
C ARG A 386 -22.92 -19.89 9.45
N ILE A 387 -24.20 -20.13 9.26
CA ILE A 387 -25.25 -19.12 9.17
C ILE A 387 -26.32 -19.36 10.23
N ALA A 388 -27.10 -18.33 10.51
CA ALA A 388 -28.27 -18.42 11.36
C ALA A 388 -29.56 -18.55 10.54
N TYR A 389 -30.51 -19.32 11.07
CA TYR A 389 -31.87 -19.39 10.53
C TYR A 389 -32.90 -19.48 11.66
N ARG A 390 -34.11 -19.00 11.39
CA ARG A 390 -35.25 -19.01 12.33
C ARG A 390 -36.56 -18.93 11.56
N ALA A 391 -37.57 -19.68 11.97
CA ALA A 391 -38.93 -19.57 11.43
C ALA A 391 -39.81 -18.69 12.34
N ASP A 392 -40.88 -18.11 11.78
CA ASP A 392 -41.93 -17.42 12.54
C ASP A 392 -42.92 -18.40 13.20
N GLN A 393 -43.07 -19.57 12.59
CA GLN A 393 -43.92 -20.66 13.04
C GLN A 393 -43.08 -21.91 13.37
N ALA A 394 -43.60 -22.75 14.25
CA ALA A 394 -43.05 -24.08 14.45
C ALA A 394 -43.43 -24.99 13.27
N ASN A 395 -42.68 -26.07 13.08
CA ASN A 395 -42.96 -27.10 12.08
C ASN A 395 -42.81 -26.67 10.62
N THR A 396 -42.04 -25.61 10.35
CA THR A 396 -41.72 -25.17 8.99
C THR A 396 -40.61 -26.03 8.40
N GLY A 397 -40.90 -26.84 7.39
CA GLY A 397 -39.89 -27.63 6.69
C GLY A 397 -38.89 -26.71 5.99
N PHE A 398 -37.61 -26.93 6.25
CA PHE A 398 -36.51 -26.05 5.82
C PHE A 398 -35.39 -26.89 5.22
N LYS A 399 -35.05 -26.61 3.96
CA LYS A 399 -33.87 -27.19 3.31
C LYS A 399 -32.97 -26.10 2.78
N LEU A 400 -31.68 -26.35 2.81
CA LEU A 400 -30.67 -25.41 2.35
C LEU A 400 -29.60 -26.13 1.55
N SER A 401 -29.21 -25.54 0.42
CA SER A 401 -28.08 -26.01 -0.37
C SER A 401 -27.13 -24.87 -0.72
N THR A 402 -25.84 -25.04 -0.46
CA THR A 402 -24.81 -24.10 -0.88
C THR A 402 -24.59 -24.21 -2.37
N LEU A 403 -24.81 -23.11 -3.09
CA LEU A 403 -24.54 -22.98 -4.52
C LEU A 403 -23.11 -22.54 -4.79
N GLY A 404 -22.51 -21.79 -3.86
CA GLY A 404 -21.17 -21.25 -4.00
C GLY A 404 -20.82 -20.24 -2.92
N TYR A 405 -19.66 -19.62 -3.04
CA TYR A 405 -19.20 -18.56 -2.13
C TYR A 405 -18.37 -17.51 -2.87
N ARG A 406 -18.21 -16.36 -2.23
CA ARG A 406 -17.24 -15.32 -2.59
C ARG A 406 -16.40 -15.01 -1.36
N GLU A 407 -15.09 -14.94 -1.57
CA GLU A 407 -14.17 -14.50 -0.53
C GLU A 407 -14.12 -12.97 -0.52
N MET A 408 -14.25 -12.34 0.65
CA MET A 408 -14.06 -10.90 0.74
C MET A 408 -12.55 -10.61 0.72
N ALA A 409 -12.09 -10.02 -0.38
CA ALA A 409 -10.69 -9.70 -0.60
C ALA A 409 -10.28 -8.47 0.24
N GLY A 410 -10.11 -8.65 1.54
CA GLY A 410 -9.61 -7.67 2.49
C GLY A 410 -8.76 -8.35 3.56
N ARG A 411 -7.76 -7.66 4.10
CA ARG A 411 -7.06 -8.13 5.30
C ARG A 411 -8.06 -8.05 6.46
N PHE A 412 -8.36 -9.18 7.09
CA PHE A 412 -9.11 -9.24 8.34
C PHE A 412 -8.18 -9.01 9.53
#